data_AF-A0A1W4XLD4-F1
#
_entry.id   AF-A0A1W4XLD4-F1
#
_cell.length_a   1.000
_cell.length_b   1.000
_cell.length_c   1.000
_cell.angle_alpha   90.00
_cell.angle_beta   90.00
_cell.angle_gamma   90.00
#
_symmetry.space_group_name_H-M   'P 1'
#
loop_
_entity.id
_entity.type
_entity.pdbx_description
1 polymer ?
#
loop_
_entity_poly.entity_id
_entity_poly.type
_entity_poly.pdbx_seq_one_letter_code
_entity_poly.pdbx_strand_id
1 'polypeptide(L)'
;MGPYEGLLSKRQNDKGYSWMLKDGKTVDAKDPNKSNWMRYVNCARHVKEQNVVAFQYKGQMYYRTVKIIKAGEEMLVYYGEEFANNLGINTDNYFKPNEEVVIEGVFPCPHCPIAYVFKHMRDRHEFFCRSNPRNLVTQFEGIFTCSYCQITLSTKAFLDSHEKFCSKRKKEKTE
;
A
#
# COMPACT_ATOMS: atom_id res chain seq x y z
N MET A 1 9.17 -5.08 1.84
CA MET A 1 9.50 -5.39 3.25
C MET A 1 8.57 -6.53 3.69
N GLY A 2 9.10 -7.55 4.36
CA GLY A 2 8.30 -8.66 4.89
C GLY A 2 8.90 -10.04 4.59
N PRO A 3 8.17 -11.11 4.98
CA PRO A 3 6.78 -11.10 5.47
C PRO A 3 6.62 -10.50 6.88
N TYR A 4 5.41 -10.04 7.24
CA TYR A 4 5.04 -9.69 8.62
C TYR A 4 4.92 -10.98 9.44
N GLU A 5 5.72 -11.08 10.51
CA GLU A 5 5.82 -12.30 11.30
C GLU A 5 4.98 -12.23 12.57
N GLY A 6 4.37 -13.37 12.91
CA GLY A 6 3.49 -13.52 14.06
C GLY A 6 2.93 -14.93 14.15
N LEU A 7 2.21 -15.22 15.22
CA LEU A 7 1.48 -16.46 15.40
C LEU A 7 0.23 -16.48 14.50
N LEU A 8 0.08 -17.54 13.70
CA LEU A 8 -1.14 -17.76 12.93
C LEU A 8 -2.28 -18.22 13.85
N SER A 9 -3.40 -17.51 13.80
CA SER A 9 -4.60 -17.77 14.58
C SER A 9 -5.84 -17.68 13.70
N LYS A 10 -6.93 -18.36 14.10
CA LYS A 10 -8.26 -18.17 13.50
C LYS A 10 -9.07 -17.08 14.20
N ARG A 11 -8.59 -16.57 15.34
CA ARG A 11 -9.25 -15.51 16.10
C ARG A 11 -8.51 -14.19 15.90
N GLN A 12 -9.26 -13.15 15.57
CA GLN A 12 -8.78 -11.78 15.61
C GLN A 12 -8.54 -11.38 17.07
N ASN A 13 -7.44 -10.67 17.33
CA ASN A 13 -7.08 -10.16 18.65
C ASN A 13 -7.21 -8.65 18.63
N ASP A 14 -7.89 -8.05 19.62
CA ASP A 14 -8.24 -6.62 19.65
C ASP A 14 -7.06 -5.69 19.97
N LYS A 15 -5.82 -6.22 20.03
CA LYS A 15 -4.66 -5.51 20.57
C LYS A 15 -3.76 -4.83 19.55
N GLY A 16 -4.22 -4.63 18.31
CA GLY A 16 -3.56 -3.75 17.33
C GLY A 16 -2.30 -4.27 16.62
N TYR A 17 -1.84 -5.49 16.90
CA TYR A 17 -0.65 -6.11 16.27
C TYR A 17 -1.03 -7.26 15.32
N SER A 18 -2.23 -7.22 14.75
CA SER A 18 -2.80 -8.35 14.01
C SER A 18 -3.23 -7.94 12.61
N TRP A 19 -2.90 -8.78 11.62
CA TRP A 19 -3.38 -8.62 10.25
C TRP A 19 -4.24 -9.81 9.83
N MET A 20 -5.44 -9.53 9.31
CA MET A 20 -6.32 -10.54 8.73
C MET A 20 -5.87 -10.89 7.31
N LEU A 21 -5.72 -12.18 7.05
CA LEU A 21 -5.39 -12.78 5.76
C LEU A 21 -6.68 -13.12 4.99
N LYS A 22 -6.57 -13.20 3.67
CA LYS A 22 -7.71 -13.50 2.77
C LYS A 22 -8.35 -14.87 3.03
N ASP A 23 -7.58 -15.83 3.58
CA ASP A 23 -8.08 -17.15 3.94
C ASP A 23 -8.81 -17.18 5.29
N GLY A 24 -9.06 -16.00 5.88
CA GLY A 24 -9.74 -15.83 7.18
C GLY A 24 -8.84 -16.07 8.38
N LYS A 25 -7.55 -16.41 8.19
CA LYS A 25 -6.59 -16.47 9.30
C LYS A 25 -6.10 -15.07 9.67
N THR A 26 -5.51 -14.96 10.84
CA THR A 26 -4.88 -13.75 11.35
C THR A 26 -3.42 -14.07 11.69
N VAL A 27 -2.50 -13.18 11.32
CA VAL A 27 -1.12 -13.20 11.84
C VAL A 27 -1.02 -12.22 13.01
N ASP A 28 -0.73 -12.74 14.20
CA ASP A 28 -0.66 -11.96 15.46
C ASP A 28 0.78 -11.77 15.93
N ALA A 29 1.26 -10.53 15.90
CA ALA A 29 2.61 -10.13 16.32
C ALA A 29 2.68 -9.56 17.75
N LYS A 30 1.70 -9.89 18.61
CA LYS A 30 1.68 -9.43 20.00
C LYS A 30 2.93 -9.84 20.77
N ASP A 31 3.42 -11.06 20.60
CA ASP A 31 4.65 -11.56 21.25
C ASP A 31 5.89 -11.06 20.50
N PRO A 32 6.72 -10.17 21.09
CA PRO A 32 7.93 -9.66 20.46
C PRO A 32 8.96 -10.75 20.12
N ASN A 33 8.93 -11.89 20.80
CA ASN A 33 9.84 -13.01 20.55
C ASN A 33 9.38 -13.90 19.38
N LYS A 34 8.15 -13.70 18.89
CA LYS A 34 7.55 -14.47 17.78
C LYS A 34 7.09 -13.57 16.65
N SER A 35 7.70 -12.40 16.54
CA SER A 35 7.39 -11.40 15.52
C SER A 35 8.65 -10.65 15.11
N ASN A 36 8.53 -9.82 14.07
CA ASN A 36 9.65 -9.04 13.56
C ASN A 36 9.42 -7.54 13.72
N TRP A 37 10.38 -6.75 13.25
CA TRP A 37 10.41 -5.30 13.39
C TRP A 37 9.17 -4.59 12.81
N MET A 38 8.45 -5.21 11.87
CA MET A 38 7.29 -4.61 11.23
C MET A 38 6.14 -4.35 12.22
N ARG A 39 6.14 -5.03 13.38
CA ARG A 39 5.19 -4.78 14.48
C ARG A 39 5.26 -3.36 15.07
N TYR A 40 6.38 -2.66 14.87
CA TYR A 40 6.64 -1.34 15.42
C TYR A 40 6.29 -0.20 14.44
N VAL A 41 5.88 -0.51 13.21
CA VAL A 41 5.46 0.51 12.22
C VAL A 41 4.10 1.04 12.63
N ASN A 42 4.00 2.34 12.89
CA ASN A 42 2.79 2.98 13.43
C ASN A 42 1.70 3.22 12.38
N CYS A 43 0.48 3.44 12.89
CA CYS A 43 -0.65 3.82 12.06
C CYS A 43 -0.47 5.25 11.54
N ALA A 44 -0.55 5.45 10.23
CA ALA A 44 -0.78 6.78 9.68
C ALA A 44 -2.14 7.32 10.18
N ARG A 45 -2.20 8.61 10.50
CA ARG A 45 -3.39 9.33 10.97
C ARG A 45 -4.11 10.07 9.85
N HIS A 46 -3.41 10.31 8.74
CA HIS A 46 -3.99 10.85 7.50
C HIS A 46 -3.18 10.42 6.27
N VAL A 47 -3.80 10.44 5.10
CA VAL A 47 -3.24 9.96 3.83
C VAL A 47 -1.90 10.64 3.45
N LYS A 48 -1.70 11.90 3.87
CA LYS A 48 -0.50 12.69 3.54
C LYS A 48 0.78 12.14 4.19
N GLU A 49 0.72 11.72 5.45
CA GLU A 49 1.88 11.17 6.17
C GLU A 49 2.10 9.68 5.89
N GLN A 50 1.08 8.98 5.40
CA GLN A 50 1.21 7.59 4.98
C GLN A 50 2.27 7.46 3.88
N ASN A 51 3.32 6.71 4.15
CA ASN A 51 4.41 6.43 3.23
C ASN A 51 4.63 4.92 3.00
N VAL A 52 3.92 4.07 3.75
CA VAL A 52 3.91 2.61 3.61
C VAL A 52 2.47 2.10 3.41
N VAL A 53 2.33 1.06 2.58
CA VAL A 53 1.07 0.31 2.44
C VAL A 53 1.30 -1.18 2.76
N ALA A 54 0.36 -1.75 3.50
CA ALA A 54 0.29 -3.19 3.73
C ALA A 54 -0.41 -3.88 2.56
N PHE A 55 0.02 -5.07 2.17
CA PHE A 55 -0.61 -5.85 1.10
C PHE A 55 -0.35 -7.34 1.31
N GLN A 56 -1.27 -8.17 0.83
CA GLN A 56 -1.10 -9.63 0.88
C GLN A 56 -0.46 -10.16 -0.41
N TYR A 57 0.52 -11.05 -0.26
CA TYR A 57 1.16 -11.76 -1.36
C TYR A 57 1.46 -13.21 -0.94
N LYS A 58 1.06 -14.17 -1.78
CA LYS A 58 1.23 -15.61 -1.51
C LYS A 58 0.81 -16.04 -0.08
N GLY A 59 -0.37 -15.56 0.35
CA GLY A 59 -0.95 -15.92 1.66
C GLY A 59 -0.25 -15.28 2.87
N GLN A 60 0.61 -14.28 2.67
CA GLN A 60 1.34 -13.59 3.75
C GLN A 60 1.21 -12.07 3.61
N MET A 61 1.43 -11.35 4.70
CA MET A 61 1.36 -9.88 4.74
C MET A 61 2.73 -9.26 4.49
N TYR A 62 2.80 -8.22 3.66
CA TYR A 62 4.02 -7.49 3.31
C TYR A 62 3.77 -5.99 3.32
N TYR A 63 4.83 -5.20 3.50
CA TYR A 63 4.81 -3.75 3.38
C TYR A 63 5.62 -3.30 2.17
N ARG A 64 5.15 -2.26 1.49
CA ARG A 64 5.92 -1.53 0.47
C ARG A 64 5.80 -0.03 0.68
N THR A 65 6.84 0.69 0.29
CA THR A 65 6.81 2.15 0.27
C THR A 65 5.97 2.65 -0.90
N VAL A 66 5.26 3.76 -0.71
CA VAL A 66 4.53 4.48 -1.76
C VAL A 66 5.09 5.89 -2.02
N LYS A 67 6.07 6.29 -1.21
CA LYS A 67 6.81 7.57 -1.29
C LYS A 67 8.28 7.30 -0.95
N ILE A 68 9.15 8.24 -1.33
CA ILE A 68 10.53 8.25 -0.84
C ILE A 68 10.49 8.53 0.67
N ILE A 69 11.19 7.72 1.47
CA ILE A 69 11.33 7.91 2.92
C ILE A 69 12.78 8.34 3.17
N LYS A 70 12.98 9.56 3.67
CA LYS A 70 14.31 10.10 3.96
C LYS A 70 14.85 9.52 5.26
N ALA A 71 16.17 9.58 5.44
CA ALA A 71 16.78 9.21 6.71
C ALA A 71 16.19 10.07 7.86
N GLY A 72 15.75 9.41 8.94
CA GLY A 72 15.10 10.05 10.08
C GLY A 72 13.58 10.22 9.96
N GLU A 73 12.96 9.91 8.81
CA GLU A 73 11.50 9.89 8.68
C GLU A 73 10.90 8.59 9.21
N GLU A 74 9.75 8.70 9.87
CA GLU A 74 9.01 7.56 10.39
C GLU A 74 8.29 6.80 9.27
N MET A 75 8.28 5.47 9.34
CA MET A 75 7.45 4.64 8.48
C MET A 75 6.03 4.56 9.05
N LEU A 76 5.04 4.94 8.26
CA LEU A 76 3.63 5.02 8.65
C LEU A 76 2.74 4.26 7.67
N VAL A 77 1.99 3.30 8.20
CA VAL A 77 1.09 2.41 7.45
C VAL A 77 -0.36 2.62 7.91
N TYR A 78 -1.35 2.50 7.03
CA TYR A 78 -2.74 2.57 7.46
C TYR A 78 -3.25 1.18 7.88
N TYR A 79 -3.76 1.04 9.11
CA TYR A 79 -4.23 -0.25 9.65
C TYR A 79 -5.61 -0.67 9.13
N GLY A 80 -6.32 0.23 8.45
CA GLY A 80 -7.73 0.06 8.11
C GLY A 80 -8.63 0.79 9.11
N GLU A 81 -9.89 0.94 8.73
CA GLU A 81 -10.84 1.80 9.43
C GLU A 81 -11.12 1.37 10.87
N GLU A 82 -11.40 0.09 11.10
CA GLU A 82 -11.75 -0.44 12.42
C GLU A 82 -10.65 -0.16 13.45
N PHE A 83 -9.39 -0.47 13.09
CA PHE A 83 -8.24 -0.21 13.94
C PHE A 83 -7.92 1.28 14.08
N ALA A 84 -8.04 2.06 13.00
CA ALA A 84 -7.82 3.49 13.05
C ALA A 84 -8.82 4.20 13.97
N ASN A 85 -10.10 3.81 13.94
CA ASN A 85 -11.13 4.31 14.85
C ASN A 85 -10.81 3.99 16.31
N ASN A 86 -10.34 2.77 16.60
CA ASN A 86 -9.91 2.38 17.95
C ASN A 86 -8.71 3.20 18.45
N LEU A 87 -7.91 3.76 17.54
CA LEU A 87 -6.81 4.68 17.85
C LEU A 87 -7.23 6.15 17.90
N GLY A 88 -8.53 6.45 17.78
CA GLY A 88 -9.04 7.83 17.77
C GLY A 88 -8.77 8.60 16.48
N ILE A 89 -8.37 7.92 15.40
CA ILE A 89 -8.15 8.53 14.09
C ILE A 89 -9.50 8.69 13.41
N ASN A 90 -9.85 9.92 13.01
CA ASN A 90 -11.07 10.18 12.26
C ASN A 90 -10.92 9.68 10.82
N THR A 91 -11.53 8.54 10.51
CA THR A 91 -11.43 7.86 9.21
C THR A 91 -12.19 8.58 8.10
N ASP A 92 -13.26 9.32 8.42
CA ASP A 92 -13.99 10.17 7.46
C ASP A 92 -13.11 11.32 6.93
N ASN A 93 -12.19 11.79 7.77
CA ASN A 93 -11.25 12.85 7.44
C ASN A 93 -9.90 12.32 6.95
N TYR A 94 -9.63 11.02 7.06
CA TYR A 94 -8.33 10.44 6.76
C TYR A 94 -7.87 10.72 5.32
N PHE A 95 -8.80 10.67 4.38
CA PHE A 95 -8.57 10.94 2.95
C PHE A 95 -8.86 12.38 2.55
N LYS A 96 -9.29 13.25 3.48
CA LYS A 96 -9.50 14.65 3.12
C LYS A 96 -8.16 15.30 2.81
N PRO A 97 -8.01 15.94 1.63
CA PRO A 97 -6.80 16.67 1.33
C PRO A 97 -6.72 17.87 2.28
N ASN A 98 -5.76 17.87 3.22
CA ASN A 98 -5.31 19.11 3.83
C ASN A 98 -4.58 19.92 2.75
N GLU A 99 -4.81 21.24 2.75
CA GLU A 99 -4.41 22.22 1.73
C GLU A 99 -3.06 21.95 1.04
N GLU A 100 -3.06 22.28 -0.24
CA GLU A 100 -2.34 21.65 -1.34
C GLU A 100 -0.80 21.70 -1.23
N VAL A 101 -0.16 20.55 -1.49
CA VAL A 101 1.18 20.53 -2.08
C VAL A 101 1.01 20.02 -3.50
N VAL A 102 0.88 20.94 -4.46
CA VAL A 102 0.87 20.60 -5.88
C VAL A 102 2.31 20.24 -6.25
N ILE A 103 2.59 18.94 -6.35
CA ILE A 103 3.84 18.48 -6.96
C ILE A 103 3.60 18.48 -8.47
N GLU A 104 4.31 19.35 -9.18
CA GLU A 104 4.20 19.50 -10.63
C GLU A 104 4.44 18.15 -11.33
N GLY A 105 3.50 17.73 -12.19
CA GLY A 105 3.56 16.43 -12.87
C GLY A 105 3.09 15.21 -12.05
N VAL A 106 2.55 15.41 -10.85
CA VAL A 106 1.96 14.33 -10.03
C VAL A 106 0.48 14.59 -9.78
N PHE A 107 -0.32 13.55 -10.01
CA PHE A 107 -1.78 13.55 -9.89
C PHE A 107 -2.18 12.60 -8.76
N PRO A 108 -2.29 13.09 -7.51
CA PRO A 108 -2.72 12.28 -6.38
C PRO A 108 -4.20 11.88 -6.50
N CYS A 109 -4.53 10.66 -6.08
CA CYS A 109 -5.93 10.28 -5.88
C CYS A 109 -6.48 10.99 -4.63
N PRO A 110 -7.68 11.59 -4.69
CA PRO A 110 -8.30 12.23 -3.52
C PRO A 110 -8.86 11.22 -2.51
N HIS A 111 -8.85 9.92 -2.81
CA HIS A 111 -9.51 8.87 -2.03
C HIS A 111 -8.54 7.82 -1.49
N CYS A 112 -7.25 7.85 -1.87
CA CYS A 112 -6.25 6.91 -1.39
C CYS A 112 -4.83 7.50 -1.47
N PRO A 113 -3.80 6.87 -0.89
CA PRO A 113 -2.43 7.40 -0.86
C PRO A 113 -1.67 7.24 -2.18
N ILE A 114 -2.32 6.80 -3.27
CA ILE A 114 -1.68 6.58 -4.56
C ILE A 114 -1.68 7.88 -5.35
N ALA A 115 -0.51 8.20 -5.94
CA ALA A 115 -0.38 9.28 -6.90
C ALA A 115 0.14 8.75 -8.23
N TYR A 116 -0.24 9.44 -9.31
CA TYR A 116 0.02 9.03 -10.69
C TYR A 116 0.81 10.09 -11.41
N VAL A 117 1.69 9.68 -12.33
CA VAL A 117 2.44 10.60 -13.20
C VAL A 117 1.59 11.17 -14.35
N PHE A 118 0.41 10.60 -14.60
CA PHE A 118 -0.52 11.08 -15.63
C PHE A 118 -1.95 11.17 -15.09
N LYS A 119 -2.62 12.29 -15.41
CA LYS A 119 -4.00 12.58 -14.99
C LYS A 119 -4.98 11.45 -15.34
N HIS A 120 -4.93 10.93 -16.57
CA HIS A 120 -5.84 9.88 -17.03
C HIS A 120 -5.72 8.57 -16.22
N MET A 121 -4.55 8.27 -15.65
CA MET A 121 -4.36 7.09 -14.79
C MET A 121 -4.99 7.31 -13.42
N ARG A 122 -4.82 8.52 -12.86
CA ARG A 122 -5.51 8.92 -11.62
C ARG A 122 -7.02 8.86 -11.83
N ASP A 123 -7.54 9.46 -12.89
CA ASP A 123 -8.99 9.53 -13.16
C ASP A 123 -9.61 8.12 -13.28
N ARG A 124 -8.94 7.21 -14.01
CA ARG A 124 -9.36 5.80 -14.12
C ARG A 124 -9.37 5.10 -12.76
N HIS A 125 -8.34 5.31 -11.94
CA HIS A 125 -8.27 4.72 -10.61
C HIS A 125 -9.35 5.28 -9.67
N GLU A 126 -9.55 6.60 -9.70
CA GLU A 126 -10.52 7.31 -8.86
C GLU A 126 -11.94 6.78 -9.06
N PHE A 127 -12.32 6.43 -10.29
CA PHE A 127 -13.61 5.82 -10.60
C PHE A 127 -13.92 4.59 -9.73
N PHE A 128 -12.93 3.71 -9.56
CA PHE A 128 -13.08 2.51 -8.72
C PHE A 128 -12.81 2.81 -7.24
N CYS A 129 -11.90 3.74 -6.95
CA CYS A 129 -11.52 4.12 -5.60
C CYS A 129 -12.65 4.83 -4.85
N ARG A 130 -13.47 5.63 -5.56
CA ARG A 130 -14.60 6.36 -4.99
C ARG A 130 -15.68 5.44 -4.39
N SER A 131 -15.93 4.30 -5.02
CA SER A 131 -16.93 3.33 -4.56
C SER A 131 -16.42 2.41 -3.46
N ASN A 132 -15.10 2.23 -3.35
CA ASN A 132 -14.49 1.46 -2.27
C ASN A 132 -13.03 1.89 -2.05
N PRO A 133 -12.78 2.96 -1.27
CA PRO A 133 -11.42 3.42 -0.98
C PRO A 133 -10.64 2.39 -0.14
N ARG A 134 -11.34 1.43 0.47
CA ARG A 134 -10.82 0.42 1.40
C ARG A 134 -10.26 -0.82 0.68
N ASN A 135 -10.79 -1.18 -0.50
CA ASN A 135 -10.36 -2.39 -1.22
C ASN A 135 -9.01 -2.27 -1.94
N LEU A 136 -8.49 -1.06 -2.13
CA LEU A 136 -7.24 -0.85 -2.89
C LEU A 136 -6.00 -0.88 -2.00
N VAL A 137 -6.17 -0.88 -0.66
CA VAL A 137 -5.08 -1.07 0.30
C VAL A 137 -4.94 -2.54 0.70
N THR A 138 -6.03 -3.32 0.77
CA THR A 138 -5.97 -4.70 1.27
C THR A 138 -6.19 -5.79 0.22
N GLN A 139 -6.59 -5.47 -1.01
CA GLN A 139 -6.81 -6.47 -2.06
C GLN A 139 -6.37 -5.97 -3.44
N PHE A 140 -5.16 -6.34 -3.84
CA PHE A 140 -4.89 -6.56 -5.26
C PHE A 140 -4.16 -7.90 -5.43
N GLU A 141 -4.94 -8.96 -5.62
CA GLU A 141 -4.50 -9.96 -6.59
C GLU A 141 -4.62 -9.29 -7.96
N GLY A 142 -3.49 -8.84 -8.50
CA GLY A 142 -3.49 -8.08 -9.74
C GLY A 142 -2.47 -6.95 -9.83
N ILE A 143 -1.58 -6.81 -8.85
CA ILE A 143 -0.42 -5.92 -9.00
C ILE A 143 0.69 -6.66 -9.76
N PHE A 144 1.10 -6.08 -10.87
CA PHE A 144 2.13 -6.61 -11.75
C PHE A 144 3.26 -5.61 -11.88
N THR A 145 4.45 -5.98 -11.43
CA THR A 145 5.63 -5.12 -11.50
C THR A 145 6.41 -5.43 -12.76
N CYS A 146 6.76 -4.39 -13.54
CA CYS A 146 7.63 -4.51 -14.70
C CYS A 146 9.03 -4.92 -14.30
N SER A 147 9.52 -6.03 -14.88
CA SER A 147 10.84 -6.59 -14.59
C SER A 147 11.99 -5.68 -15.08
N TYR A 148 11.71 -4.68 -15.93
CA TYR A 148 12.71 -3.83 -16.56
C TYR A 148 12.83 -2.44 -15.93
N CYS A 149 11.72 -1.81 -15.55
CA CYS A 149 11.68 -0.45 -15.00
C CYS A 149 10.99 -0.34 -13.64
N GLN A 150 10.55 -1.46 -13.07
CA GLN A 150 9.93 -1.54 -11.73
C GLN A 150 8.62 -0.75 -11.58
N ILE A 151 7.99 -0.32 -12.68
CA ILE A 151 6.67 0.30 -12.65
C ILE A 151 5.61 -0.75 -12.29
N THR A 152 4.62 -0.32 -11.50
CA THR A 152 3.56 -1.20 -11.00
C THR A 152 2.28 -0.98 -11.79
N LEU A 153 1.70 -2.06 -12.32
CA LEU A 153 0.55 -2.05 -13.22
C LEU A 153 -0.61 -2.84 -12.65
N SER A 154 -1.83 -2.41 -12.99
CA SER A 154 -3.08 -2.89 -12.37
C SER A 154 -3.62 -4.19 -12.98
N THR A 155 -3.06 -4.68 -14.09
CA THR A 155 -3.43 -5.98 -14.71
C THR A 155 -2.23 -6.62 -15.42
N LYS A 156 -2.28 -7.95 -15.60
CA LYS A 156 -1.24 -8.71 -16.31
C LYS A 156 -1.15 -8.29 -17.76
N ALA A 157 -2.29 -8.03 -18.40
CA ALA A 157 -2.35 -7.56 -19.78
C ALA A 157 -1.63 -6.21 -19.98
N PHE A 158 -1.76 -5.27 -19.04
CA PHE A 158 -1.02 -4.01 -19.10
C PHE A 158 0.48 -4.21 -18.85
N LEU A 159 0.85 -5.10 -17.93
CA LEU A 159 2.24 -5.49 -17.73
C LEU A 159 2.84 -6.07 -19.01
N ASP A 160 2.16 -7.03 -19.63
CA ASP A 160 2.66 -7.74 -20.82
C ASP A 160 2.82 -6.80 -22.02
N SER A 161 1.90 -5.84 -22.19
CA SER A 161 2.03 -4.81 -23.21
C SER A 161 3.21 -3.87 -22.90
N HIS A 162 3.35 -3.43 -21.65
CA HIS A 162 4.41 -2.53 -21.22
C HIS A 162 5.82 -3.16 -21.34
N GLU A 163 6.01 -4.40 -20.93
CA GLU A 163 7.30 -5.09 -20.97
C GLU A 163 7.82 -5.29 -22.41
N LYS A 164 6.93 -5.40 -23.41
CA LYS A 164 7.32 -5.47 -24.84
C LYS A 164 8.05 -4.21 -25.31
N PHE A 165 7.65 -3.04 -24.82
CA PHE A 165 8.31 -1.77 -25.14
C PHE A 165 9.50 -1.51 -24.22
N CYS A 166 9.36 -1.80 -22.93
CA CYS A 166 10.38 -1.54 -21.93
C CYS A 166 11.64 -2.41 -22.12
N SER A 167 11.49 -3.64 -22.62
CA SER A 167 12.61 -4.55 -22.94
C SER A 167 13.48 -4.05 -24.11
N LYS A 168 12.89 -3.34 -25.09
CA LYS A 168 13.62 -2.77 -26.24
C LYS A 168 14.45 -1.55 -25.83
N ARG A 169 13.88 -0.68 -25.00
CA ARG A 169 14.51 0.56 -24.54
C ARG A 169 15.71 0.36 -23.61
N LYS A 170 15.83 -0.83 -22.98
CA LYS A 170 17.01 -1.21 -22.19
C LYS A 170 18.16 -1.73 -23.07
N LYS A 171 17.85 -2.36 -24.22
CA LYS A 171 18.87 -2.83 -25.17
C LYS A 171 19.66 -1.67 -25.78
N GLU A 172 18.99 -0.56 -26.09
CA GLU A 172 19.61 0.67 -26.62
C GLU A 172 20.52 1.43 -25.63
N LYS A 173 20.55 1.03 -24.35
CA LYS A 173 21.40 1.66 -23.31
C LYS A 173 22.59 0.79 -22.89
N THR A 174 22.78 -0.37 -23.52
CA THR A 174 23.84 -1.32 -23.18
C THR A 174 24.81 -1.57 -24.34
N GLU A 175 24.71 -0.75 -25.40
CA GLU A 175 25.68 -0.62 -26.50
C GLU A 175 26.39 0.73 -26.41
#